data_AF-A0AB33KUU7-F1
#
_entry.id   AF-A0AB33KUU7-F1
#
_cell.length_a   1.000
_cell.length_b   1.000
_cell.length_c   1.000
_cell.angle_alpha   90.00
_cell.angle_beta   90.00
_cell.angle_gamma   90.00
#
_symmetry.space_group_name_H-M   'P 1'
#
loop_
_entity.id
_entity.type
_entity.pdbx_description
1 polymer ?
#
loop_
_entity_poly.entity_id
_entity_poly.type
_entity_poly.pdbx_seq_one_letter_code
_entity_poly.pdbx_strand_id
1 'polypeptide(L)'
;MEDIWTNPYFSKIILTLVSFLAKLFFGFIFKTEKNYQGILILLYYILPIIVVIWLNLDPDIENSKLTTTIICINIVLVIFNYLQHKVTETNKMVGQLAKTEYDKVEKVKQINAVQVEKVRAINDNQKYILNELSKINDRIIGYYKDKP
;
A
#
# COMPACT_ATOMS: atom_id res chain seq x y z
N MET A 1 4.04 -38.76 30.84
CA MET A 1 4.43 -37.83 29.74
C MET A 1 4.38 -38.52 28.38
N GLU A 2 4.55 -39.85 28.28
CA GLU A 2 4.39 -40.60 27.01
C GLU A 2 2.97 -40.54 26.42
N ASP A 3 1.92 -40.53 27.26
CA ASP A 3 0.51 -40.54 26.80
C ASP A 3 0.08 -39.37 25.89
N ILE A 4 0.76 -38.23 26.00
CA ILE A 4 0.42 -37.06 25.17
C ILE A 4 1.01 -37.22 23.76
N TRP A 5 2.18 -37.86 23.64
CA TRP A 5 2.87 -38.06 22.37
C TRP A 5 2.27 -39.20 21.55
N THR A 6 1.65 -40.19 22.20
CA THR A 6 0.90 -41.26 21.56
C THR A 6 -0.49 -40.84 21.10
N ASN A 7 -0.98 -39.66 21.50
CA ASN A 7 -2.28 -39.17 21.06
C ASN A 7 -2.22 -38.83 19.55
N PRO A 8 -3.07 -39.46 18.71
CA PRO A 8 -3.03 -39.26 17.26
C PRO A 8 -3.35 -37.82 16.85
N TYR A 9 -4.00 -37.00 17.68
CA TYR A 9 -4.28 -35.59 17.43
C TYR A 9 -3.13 -34.65 17.77
N PHE A 10 -2.19 -35.06 18.62
CA PHE A 10 -1.20 -34.15 19.22
C PHE A 10 -0.34 -33.43 18.19
N SER A 11 0.23 -34.19 17.23
CA SER A 11 1.04 -33.63 16.16
C SER A 11 0.24 -32.69 15.25
N LYS A 12 -1.03 -33.01 14.97
CA LYS A 12 -1.91 -32.17 14.14
C LYS A 12 -2.23 -30.85 14.82
N ILE A 13 -2.52 -30.88 16.13
CA ILE A 13 -2.78 -29.67 16.93
C ILE A 13 -1.52 -28.79 16.99
N ILE A 14 -0.35 -29.38 17.22
CA ILE A 14 0.92 -28.64 17.22
C ILE A 14 1.17 -27.99 15.87
N LEU A 15 0.97 -28.70 14.75
CA LEU A 15 1.19 -28.15 13.42
C LEU A 15 0.24 -26.99 13.12
N THR A 16 -1.04 -27.08 13.51
CA THR A 16 -1.98 -25.96 13.42
C THR A 16 -1.53 -24.76 14.25
N LEU A 17 -1.03 -24.98 15.47
CA LEU A 17 -0.46 -23.92 16.31
C LEU A 17 0.80 -23.30 15.70
N VAL A 18 1.68 -24.11 15.10
CA VAL A 18 2.88 -23.63 14.40
C VAL A 18 2.50 -22.74 13.22
N SER A 19 1.53 -23.13 12.40
CA SER A 19 1.00 -22.28 11.32
C SER A 19 0.48 -20.94 11.83
N PHE A 20 -0.29 -20.96 12.93
CA PHE A 20 -0.85 -19.76 13.53
C PHE A 20 0.22 -18.84 14.13
N LEU A 21 1.15 -19.40 14.92
CA LEU A 21 2.22 -18.66 15.57
C LEU A 21 3.22 -18.12 14.56
N ALA A 22 3.60 -18.89 13.54
CA ALA A 22 4.45 -18.40 12.46
C ALA A 22 3.85 -17.13 11.85
N LYS A 23 2.53 -17.10 11.63
CA LYS A 23 1.85 -15.93 11.07
C LYS A 23 1.97 -14.70 11.95
N LEU A 24 1.77 -14.87 13.26
CA LEU A 24 1.91 -13.80 14.24
C LEU A 24 3.35 -13.29 14.32
N PHE A 25 4.33 -14.18 14.40
CA PHE A 25 5.75 -13.81 14.52
C PHE A 25 6.27 -13.08 13.28
N PHE A 26 6.02 -13.60 12.08
CA PHE A 26 6.47 -12.95 10.86
C PHE A 26 5.67 -11.68 10.53
N GLY A 27 4.37 -11.64 10.85
CA GLY A 27 3.55 -10.44 10.69
C GLY A 27 3.98 -9.29 11.61
N PHE A 28 4.51 -9.59 12.79
CA PHE A 28 4.96 -8.58 13.77
C PHE A 28 6.44 -8.19 13.59
N ILE A 29 7.33 -9.15 13.34
CA ILE A 29 8.79 -8.92 13.35
C ILE A 29 9.34 -8.59 11.96
N PHE A 30 8.86 -9.27 10.91
CA PHE A 30 9.41 -9.14 9.56
C PHE A 30 8.44 -8.35 8.68
N LYS A 31 8.49 -7.01 8.78
CA LYS A 31 7.83 -6.08 7.84
C LYS A 31 8.28 -6.24 6.37
N THR A 32 9.22 -7.14 6.09
CA THR A 32 9.84 -7.38 4.80
C THR A 32 9.54 -8.79 4.31
N GLU A 33 8.45 -8.91 3.56
CA GLU A 33 7.96 -10.17 2.99
C GLU A 33 8.96 -10.81 1.99
N LYS A 34 9.85 -10.03 1.35
CA LYS A 34 10.57 -10.47 0.14
C LYS A 34 11.51 -11.68 0.30
N ASN A 35 12.22 -11.81 1.42
CA ASN A 35 13.24 -12.87 1.54
C ASN A 35 12.68 -14.21 2.03
N TYR A 36 11.46 -14.24 2.58
CA TYR A 36 10.87 -15.44 3.17
C TYR A 36 9.56 -15.87 2.50
N GLN A 37 9.20 -15.28 1.35
CA GLN A 37 7.90 -15.53 0.69
C GLN A 37 7.59 -17.03 0.52
N GLY A 38 8.57 -17.83 0.10
CA GLY A 38 8.37 -19.28 -0.09
C GLY A 38 8.03 -20.03 1.19
N ILE A 39 8.78 -19.78 2.27
CA ILE A 39 8.56 -20.42 3.58
C ILE A 39 7.21 -19.97 4.17
N LEU A 40 6.86 -18.69 4.00
CA LEU A 40 5.60 -18.15 4.48
C LEU A 40 4.39 -18.74 3.74
N ILE A 41 4.48 -18.91 2.42
CA ILE A 41 3.43 -19.57 1.63
C ILE A 41 3.22 -21.00 2.12
N LEU A 42 4.32 -21.72 2.37
CA LEU A 42 4.28 -23.10 2.82
C LEU A 42 3.64 -23.22 4.22
N LEU A 43 4.02 -22.35 5.16
CA LEU A 43 3.47 -22.38 6.53
C LEU A 43 2.01 -21.90 6.62
N TYR A 44 1.60 -20.95 5.77
CA TYR A 44 0.28 -20.29 5.89
C TYR A 44 -0.82 -20.93 5.08
N TYR A 45 -0.47 -21.56 3.97
CA TYR A 45 -1.43 -22.13 3.03
C TYR A 45 -1.27 -23.63 2.92
N ILE A 46 -0.04 -24.12 2.75
CA ILE A 46 0.19 -25.55 2.50
C ILE A 46 0.07 -26.37 3.79
N LEU A 47 0.68 -25.92 4.90
CA LEU A 47 0.68 -26.67 6.15
C LEU A 47 -0.74 -26.92 6.71
N PRO A 48 -1.66 -25.94 6.77
CA PRO A 48 -3.02 -26.20 7.21
C PRO A 48 -3.78 -27.18 6.30
N ILE A 49 -3.54 -27.14 4.97
CA ILE A 49 -4.14 -28.07 4.01
C ILE A 49 -3.62 -29.49 4.26
N ILE A 50 -2.31 -29.64 4.48
CA ILE A 50 -1.71 -30.94 4.83
C ILE A 50 -2.34 -31.49 6.11
N VAL A 51 -2.54 -30.64 7.14
CA VAL A 51 -3.20 -31.08 8.39
C VAL A 51 -4.63 -31.55 8.12
N VAL A 52 -5.41 -30.87 7.28
CA VAL A 52 -6.76 -31.30 6.91
C VAL A 52 -6.74 -32.63 6.17
N ILE A 53 -5.88 -32.80 5.17
CA ILE A 53 -5.76 -34.05 4.41
C ILE A 53 -5.35 -35.18 5.33
N TRP A 54 -4.36 -34.94 6.19
CA TRP A 54 -3.86 -35.94 7.13
C TRP A 54 -4.96 -36.36 8.12
N LEU A 55 -5.72 -35.43 8.69
CA LEU A 55 -6.84 -35.75 9.58
C LEU A 55 -7.94 -36.61 8.92
N ASN A 56 -8.09 -36.55 7.60
CA ASN A 56 -9.08 -37.34 6.87
C ASN A 56 -8.56 -38.71 6.40
N LEU A 57 -7.24 -38.89 6.30
CA LEU A 57 -6.61 -40.13 5.85
C LEU A 57 -6.07 -40.99 6.99
N ASP A 58 -5.97 -40.43 8.21
CA ASP A 58 -5.45 -41.13 9.37
C ASP A 58 -6.48 -42.13 9.91
N PRO A 59 -6.20 -43.45 9.87
CA PRO A 59 -7.13 -44.48 10.32
C PRO A 59 -7.33 -44.49 11.85
N ASP A 60 -6.41 -43.89 12.61
CA ASP A 60 -6.45 -43.84 14.07
C ASP A 60 -7.31 -42.66 14.58
N ILE A 61 -7.92 -41.90 13.67
CA ILE A 61 -8.71 -40.71 13.97
C ILE A 61 -10.17 -40.94 13.60
N GLU A 62 -11.01 -41.00 14.62
CA GLU A 62 -12.47 -41.04 14.43
C GLU A 62 -13.00 -39.70 13.92
N ASN A 63 -14.09 -39.75 13.14
CA ASN A 63 -14.79 -38.56 12.69
C ASN A 63 -15.66 -37.98 13.82
N SER A 64 -15.00 -37.32 14.75
CA SER A 64 -15.58 -36.75 15.97
C SER A 64 -15.77 -35.24 15.84
N LYS A 65 -16.52 -34.64 16.79
CA LYS A 65 -16.65 -33.18 16.90
C LYS A 65 -15.29 -32.48 16.98
N LEU A 66 -14.30 -33.10 17.63
CA LEU A 66 -12.94 -32.58 17.75
C LEU A 66 -12.24 -32.53 16.38
N THR A 67 -12.32 -33.62 15.62
CA THR A 67 -11.78 -33.74 14.25
C THR A 67 -12.37 -32.67 13.34
N THR A 68 -13.70 -32.52 13.34
CA THR A 68 -14.38 -31.48 12.56
C THR A 68 -13.95 -30.07 12.99
N THR A 69 -13.77 -29.82 14.29
CA THR A 69 -13.33 -28.52 14.81
C THR A 69 -11.93 -28.17 14.33
N ILE A 70 -10.99 -29.13 14.38
CA ILE A 70 -9.61 -28.90 13.91
C ILE A 70 -9.60 -28.63 12.40
N ILE A 71 -10.41 -29.37 11.62
CA ILE A 71 -10.56 -29.13 10.17
C ILE A 71 -11.10 -27.71 9.91
N CYS A 72 -12.19 -27.32 10.58
CA CYS A 72 -12.76 -25.99 10.44
C CYS A 72 -11.74 -24.89 10.79
N ILE A 73 -10.97 -25.04 11.86
CA ILE A 73 -9.93 -24.08 12.25
C ILE A 73 -8.88 -23.94 11.13
N ASN A 74 -8.39 -25.05 10.58
CA ASN A 74 -7.39 -24.99 9.51
C ASN A 74 -7.94 -24.36 8.22
N ILE A 75 -9.20 -24.63 7.85
CA ILE A 75 -9.85 -23.98 6.70
C ILE A 75 -10.01 -22.47 6.95
N VAL A 76 -10.48 -22.08 8.15
CA VAL A 76 -10.60 -20.66 8.53
C VAL A 76 -9.24 -19.97 8.49
N LEU A 77 -8.16 -20.63 8.93
CA LEU A 77 -6.80 -20.09 8.84
C LEU A 77 -6.39 -19.81 7.38
N VAL A 78 -6.67 -20.73 6.46
CA VAL A 78 -6.37 -20.54 5.03
C VAL A 78 -7.15 -19.35 4.46
N ILE A 79 -8.46 -19.27 4.72
CA ILE A 79 -9.32 -18.18 4.24
C ILE A 79 -8.88 -16.84 4.84
N PHE A 80 -8.62 -16.81 6.14
CA PHE A 80 -8.17 -15.61 6.85
C PHE A 80 -6.84 -15.10 6.27
N ASN A 81 -5.88 -16.01 6.05
CA ASN A 81 -4.59 -15.65 5.45
C ASN A 81 -4.75 -15.05 4.05
N TYR A 82 -5.64 -15.63 3.23
CA TYR A 82 -5.95 -15.11 1.89
C TYR A 82 -6.57 -13.70 1.95
N LEU A 83 -7.57 -13.48 2.81
CA LEU A 83 -8.23 -12.19 2.97
C LEU A 83 -7.26 -11.12 3.48
N GLN A 84 -6.42 -11.46 4.45
CA GLN A 84 -5.41 -10.55 4.99
C GLN A 84 -4.40 -10.12 3.93
N HIS A 85 -3.98 -11.05 3.06
CA HIS A 85 -3.10 -10.72 1.95
C HIS A 85 -3.75 -9.70 1.01
N LYS A 86 -5.02 -9.90 0.63
CA LYS A 86 -5.76 -8.95 -0.20
C LYS A 86 -5.90 -7.57 0.43
N VAL A 87 -6.26 -7.49 1.72
CA VAL A 87 -6.32 -6.22 2.44
C VAL A 87 -4.97 -5.50 2.43
N THR A 88 -3.87 -6.24 2.57
CA THR A 88 -2.52 -5.68 2.57
C THR A 88 -2.15 -5.11 1.19
N GLU A 89 -2.47 -5.80 0.10
CA GLU A 89 -2.29 -5.29 -1.26
C GLU A 89 -3.11 -4.02 -1.50
N THR A 90 -4.38 -4.02 -1.09
CA THR A 90 -5.26 -2.86 -1.21
C THR A 90 -4.71 -1.65 -0.45
N ASN A 91 -4.24 -1.84 0.78
CA ASN A 91 -3.63 -0.76 1.56
C ASN A 91 -2.36 -0.20 0.90
N LYS A 92 -1.53 -1.05 0.28
CA LYS A 92 -0.36 -0.60 -0.49
C LYS A 92 -0.78 0.25 -1.69
N MET A 93 -1.80 -0.17 -2.44
CA MET A 93 -2.32 0.60 -3.59
C MET A 93 -2.92 1.94 -3.16
N VAL A 94 -3.71 1.98 -2.08
CA VAL A 94 -4.27 3.22 -1.54
C VAL A 94 -3.15 4.18 -1.12
N GLY A 95 -2.09 3.68 -0.48
CA GLY A 95 -0.92 4.49 -0.14
C GLY A 95 -0.22 5.09 -1.37
N GLN A 96 -0.09 4.31 -2.45
CA GLN A 96 0.49 4.80 -3.71
C GLN A 96 -0.40 5.85 -4.39
N LEU A 97 -1.72 5.65 -4.38
CA LEU A 97 -2.68 6.62 -4.89
C LEU A 97 -2.61 7.93 -4.10
N ALA A 98 -2.58 7.86 -2.77
CA ALA A 98 -2.47 9.04 -1.92
C ALA A 98 -1.18 9.84 -2.21
N LYS A 99 -0.05 9.16 -2.39
CA LYS A 99 1.22 9.79 -2.79
C LYS A 99 1.11 10.45 -4.17
N THR A 100 0.51 9.75 -5.13
CA THR A 100 0.33 10.27 -6.49
C THR A 100 -0.55 11.50 -6.53
N GLU A 101 -1.65 11.51 -5.76
CA GLU A 101 -2.53 12.69 -5.64
C GLU A 101 -1.81 13.85 -4.96
N TYR A 102 -1.03 13.58 -3.91
CA TYR A 102 -0.20 14.62 -3.27
C TYR A 102 0.79 15.24 -4.26
N ASP A 103 1.53 14.43 -5.00
CA ASP A 103 2.51 14.88 -6.00
C ASP A 103 1.84 15.72 -7.11
N LYS A 104 0.61 15.37 -7.53
CA LYS A 104 -0.17 16.16 -8.49
C LYS A 104 -0.52 17.54 -7.94
N VAL A 105 -1.01 17.61 -6.70
CA VAL A 105 -1.37 18.88 -6.05
C VAL A 105 -0.13 19.78 -5.94
N GLU A 106 1.01 19.21 -5.59
CA GLU A 106 2.27 19.95 -5.51
C GLU A 106 2.71 20.50 -6.86
N LYS A 107 2.63 19.70 -7.94
CA LYS A 107 2.91 20.16 -9.31
C LYS A 107 1.97 21.28 -9.74
N VAL A 108 0.68 21.19 -9.45
CA VAL A 108 -0.28 22.27 -9.76
C VAL A 108 0.09 23.56 -9.02
N LYS A 109 0.50 23.47 -7.76
CA LYS A 109 0.96 24.62 -6.98
C LYS A 109 2.20 25.27 -7.60
N GLN A 110 3.17 24.47 -8.04
CA GLN A 110 4.37 24.96 -8.73
C GLN A 110 4.01 25.64 -10.06
N ILE A 111 3.14 25.04 -10.87
CA ILE A 111 2.66 25.63 -12.13
C ILE A 111 1.99 26.97 -11.88
N ASN A 112 1.09 27.05 -10.88
CA ASN A 112 0.42 28.30 -10.52
C ASN A 112 1.42 29.36 -10.07
N ALA A 113 2.43 29.01 -9.27
CA ALA A 113 3.46 29.95 -8.85
C ALA A 113 4.22 30.55 -10.05
N VAL A 114 4.64 29.70 -11.00
CA VAL A 114 5.33 30.14 -12.23
C VAL A 114 4.41 30.98 -13.11
N GLN A 115 3.13 30.64 -13.23
CA GLN A 115 2.18 31.44 -13.99
C GLN A 115 1.97 32.83 -13.36
N VAL A 116 1.83 32.92 -12.03
CA VAL A 116 1.72 34.21 -11.32
C VAL A 116 2.97 35.05 -11.56
N GLU A 117 4.16 34.46 -11.52
CA GLU A 117 5.42 35.15 -11.81
C GLU A 117 5.47 35.67 -13.26
N LYS A 118 5.09 34.84 -14.24
CA LYS A 118 4.98 35.25 -15.65
C LYS A 118 4.00 36.41 -15.84
N VAL A 119 2.84 36.38 -15.18
CA VAL A 119 1.86 37.48 -15.25
C VAL A 119 2.42 38.76 -14.64
N ARG A 120 3.16 38.68 -13.53
CA ARG A 120 3.85 39.83 -12.94
C ARG A 120 4.88 40.42 -13.91
N ALA A 121 5.73 39.59 -14.52
CA ALA A 121 6.72 40.05 -15.49
C ALA A 121 6.07 40.71 -16.72
N ILE A 122 4.95 40.18 -17.22
CA ILE A 122 4.18 40.81 -18.30
C ILE A 122 3.67 42.18 -17.87
N ASN A 123 3.10 42.30 -16.68
CA ASN A 123 2.58 43.57 -16.16
C ASN A 123 3.69 44.63 -16.04
N ASP A 124 4.85 44.25 -15.50
CA ASP A 124 5.99 45.15 -15.37
C ASP A 124 6.52 45.60 -16.74
N ASN A 125 6.61 44.68 -17.71
CA ASN A 125 6.96 45.01 -19.09
C ASN A 125 5.93 45.95 -19.75
N GLN A 126 4.63 45.72 -19.53
CA GLN A 126 3.57 46.60 -20.04
C GLN A 126 3.68 48.02 -19.47
N LYS A 127 3.92 48.15 -18.16
CA LYS A 127 4.15 49.45 -17.52
C LYS A 127 5.37 50.16 -18.12
N TYR A 128 6.46 49.44 -18.35
CA TYR A 128 7.66 49.99 -18.99
C TYR A 128 7.36 50.50 -20.41
N ILE A 129 6.72 49.69 -21.24
CA ILE A 129 6.36 50.06 -22.63
C ILE A 129 5.44 51.28 -22.63
N LEU A 130 4.43 51.32 -21.77
CA LEU A 130 3.51 52.46 -21.66
C LEU A 130 4.26 53.75 -21.26
N ASN A 131 5.22 53.66 -20.35
CA ASN A 131 6.04 54.80 -19.96
C ASN A 131 6.91 55.31 -21.12
N GLU A 132 7.56 54.41 -21.87
CA GLU A 132 8.34 54.78 -23.05
C GLU A 132 7.46 55.38 -24.15
N LEU A 133 6.27 54.81 -24.40
CA LEU A 133 5.30 55.39 -25.32
C LEU A 133 4.84 56.79 -24.88
N SER A 134 4.61 56.99 -23.57
CA SER A 134 4.28 58.32 -23.02
C SER A 134 5.40 59.32 -23.28
N LYS A 135 6.66 58.97 -23.01
CA LYS A 135 7.81 59.86 -23.27
C LYS A 135 7.97 60.19 -24.75
N ILE A 136 7.74 59.21 -25.63
CA ILE A 136 7.76 59.44 -27.09
C ILE A 136 6.63 60.40 -27.46
N ASN A 137 5.42 60.20 -26.95
CA ASN A 137 4.28 61.06 -27.21
C ASN A 137 4.54 62.51 -26.72
N ASP A 138 5.09 62.68 -25.52
CA ASP A 138 5.46 64.00 -24.98
C ASP A 138 6.51 64.70 -25.86
N ARG A 139 7.50 63.96 -26.38
CA ARG A 139 8.50 64.49 -27.32
C ARG A 139 7.87 64.93 -28.64
N ILE A 140 6.95 64.12 -29.19
CA ILE A 140 6.22 64.46 -30.42
C ILE A 140 5.39 65.72 -30.21
N ILE A 141 4.59 65.78 -29.14
CA ILE A 141 3.77 66.94 -28.81
C ILE A 141 4.63 68.18 -28.62
N GLY A 142 5.75 68.08 -27.90
CA GLY A 142 6.70 69.19 -27.72
C GLY A 142 7.24 69.70 -29.07
N TYR A 143 7.68 68.80 -29.95
CA TYR A 143 8.15 69.16 -31.29
C TYR A 143 7.09 69.88 -32.13
N TYR A 144 5.82 69.49 -32.02
CA TYR A 144 4.72 70.17 -32.72
C TYR A 144 4.25 71.47 -32.03
N LYS A 145 4.46 71.61 -30.72
CA LYS A 145 4.20 72.85 -29.97
C LYS A 145 5.22 73.95 -30.27
N ASP A 146 6.46 73.57 -30.50
CA ASP A 146 7.58 74.48 -30.75
C ASP A 146 7.75 74.85 -32.23
N LYS A 147 6.89 74.31 -33.11
CA LYS A 147 6.79 74.75 -34.51
C LYS A 147 5.81 75.94 -34.63
N PRO A 148 6.21 77.05 -35.28
CA PRO A 148 5.35 78.21 -35.50
C PRO A 148 4.19 77.93 -36.47
#